data_AF-A0A9D4D689-F1
#
_entry.id   AF-A0A9D4D689-F1
#
_cell.length_a   1.000
_cell.length_b   1.000
_cell.length_c   1.000
_cell.angle_alpha   90.00
_cell.angle_beta   90.00
_cell.angle_gamma   90.00
#
_symmetry.space_group_name_H-M   'P 1'
#
loop_
_entity.id
_entity.type
_entity.pdbx_description
1 polymer ?
#
loop_
_entity_poly.entity_id
_entity_poly.type
_entity_poly.pdbx_seq_one_letter_code
_entity_poly.pdbx_strand_id
1 'polypeptide(L)'
;MQIQENPTKVAHNIWRSVLPVEHDVRKAEIKARVITGTYILQTNTAQYNKVKVSPTCLMCGNGDETLQHFLLDCEQLEGTRKIGINMLSEIIEEIHPLGLSLFNTREDLTQFIMDCAHKTLEVSYNYPYDYNSV
;
A
#
# COMPACT_ATOMS: atom_id res chain seq x y z
N MET A 1 -17.62 10.85 -18.29
CA MET A 1 -17.07 11.11 -16.94
C MET A 1 -18.14 10.69 -15.93
N GLN A 2 -18.03 9.48 -15.38
CA GLN A 2 -18.94 9.05 -14.32
C GLN A 2 -18.51 9.74 -13.04
N ILE A 3 -19.25 10.77 -12.65
CA ILE A 3 -19.17 11.35 -11.31
C ILE A 3 -19.70 10.27 -10.37
N GLN A 4 -18.98 9.97 -9.28
CA GLN A 4 -19.41 8.94 -8.32
C GLN A 4 -20.85 9.21 -7.87
N GLU A 5 -21.73 8.23 -8.03
CA GLU A 5 -23.15 8.36 -7.66
C GLU A 5 -23.35 8.52 -6.14
N ASN A 6 -22.37 8.07 -5.35
CA ASN A 6 -22.34 8.19 -3.90
C ASN A 6 -20.92 8.54 -3.41
N PRO A 7 -20.51 9.81 -3.46
CA PRO A 7 -19.17 10.19 -3.02
C PRO A 7 -19.03 10.01 -1.50
N THR A 8 -17.85 9.55 -1.07
CA THR A 8 -17.53 9.52 0.36
C THR A 8 -17.47 10.95 0.90
N LYS A 9 -18.16 11.21 2.02
CA LYS A 9 -18.19 12.55 2.64
C LYS A 9 -16.84 13.01 3.19
N VAL A 10 -15.92 12.07 3.37
CA VAL A 10 -14.60 12.31 3.97
C VAL A 10 -13.54 11.94 2.94
N ALA A 11 -12.56 12.84 2.75
CA ALA A 11 -11.40 12.57 1.92
C ALA A 11 -10.55 11.44 2.53
N HIS A 12 -9.93 10.63 1.67
CA HIS A 12 -9.02 9.57 2.09
C HIS A 12 -7.89 10.11 2.98
N ASN A 13 -7.45 9.31 3.96
CA ASN A 13 -6.42 9.69 4.92
C ASN A 13 -5.06 10.07 4.29
N ILE A 14 -4.77 9.69 3.04
CA ILE A 14 -3.55 10.12 2.34
C ILE A 14 -3.46 11.64 2.30
N TRP A 15 -4.58 12.32 2.06
CA TRP A 15 -4.60 13.77 1.94
C TRP A 15 -4.41 14.48 3.28
N ARG A 16 -4.61 13.77 4.39
CA ARG A 16 -4.38 14.32 5.74
C ARG A 16 -2.90 14.28 6.14
N SER A 17 -2.11 13.40 5.52
CA SER A 17 -0.69 13.23 5.84
C SER A 17 0.24 14.06 4.93
N VAL A 18 -0.28 15.06 4.21
CA VAL A 18 0.42 15.76 3.13
C VAL A 18 0.53 17.24 3.48
N LEU A 19 1.76 17.75 3.51
CA LEU A 19 2.01 19.18 3.60
C LEU A 19 1.75 19.84 2.24
N PRO A 20 1.37 21.14 2.19
CA PRO A 20 1.10 21.85 0.94
C PRO A 20 2.39 22.25 0.20
N VAL A 21 3.31 21.29 0.04
CA VAL A 21 4.58 21.42 -0.68
C VAL A 21 4.53 20.49 -1.89
N GLU A 22 5.02 20.95 -3.04
CA GLU A 22 4.93 20.25 -4.33
C GLU A 22 5.37 18.78 -4.25
N HIS A 23 6.49 18.53 -3.58
CA HIS A 23 7.03 17.19 -3.40
C HIS A 23 6.06 16.24 -2.68
N ASP A 24 5.42 16.69 -1.61
CA ASP A 24 4.50 15.86 -0.81
C ASP A 24 3.18 15.63 -1.54
N VAL A 25 2.68 16.65 -2.24
CA VAL A 25 1.51 16.53 -3.11
C VAL A 25 1.75 15.49 -4.21
N ARG A 26 2.94 15.49 -4.83
CA ARG A 26 3.29 14.52 -5.87
C ARG A 26 3.38 13.09 -5.33
N LYS A 27 3.92 12.90 -4.12
CA LYS A 27 3.91 11.60 -3.43
C LYS A 27 2.49 11.11 -3.14
N ALA A 28 1.63 12.01 -2.67
CA ALA A 28 0.23 11.73 -2.39
C ALA A 28 -0.52 11.30 -3.65
N GLU A 29 -0.31 12.01 -4.76
CA GLU A 29 -0.91 11.69 -6.06
C GLU A 29 -0.50 10.30 -6.54
N ILE A 30 0.80 9.97 -6.46
CA ILE A 30 1.29 8.64 -6.82
C ILE A 30 0.60 7.60 -5.93
N LYS A 31 0.60 7.78 -4.60
CA LYS A 31 -0.04 6.82 -3.68
C LYS A 31 -1.54 6.64 -3.97
N ALA A 32 -2.25 7.73 -4.25
CA ALA A 32 -3.66 7.69 -4.64
C ALA A 32 -3.87 6.91 -5.96
N ARG A 33 -3.00 7.09 -6.95
CA ARG A 33 -3.05 6.32 -8.19
C ARG A 33 -2.84 4.83 -7.93
N VAL A 34 -1.90 4.48 -7.05
CA VAL A 34 -1.63 3.07 -6.73
C VAL A 34 -2.83 2.45 -6.00
N ILE A 35 -3.45 3.14 -5.02
CA ILE A 35 -4.63 2.63 -4.30
C ILE A 35 -5.83 2.45 -5.23
N THR A 36 -6.06 3.41 -6.13
CA THR A 36 -7.19 3.38 -7.05
C THR A 36 -6.97 2.43 -8.23
N GLY A 37 -5.82 1.75 -8.31
CA GLY A 37 -5.46 0.90 -9.45
C GLY A 37 -5.25 1.67 -10.75
N THR A 38 -5.18 3.01 -10.69
CA THR A 38 -4.93 3.87 -11.86
C THR A 38 -3.44 4.12 -12.10
N TYR A 39 -2.57 3.66 -11.18
CA TYR A 39 -1.15 3.56 -11.44
C TYR A 39 -0.89 2.47 -12.48
N ILE A 40 -0.22 2.87 -13.56
CA ILE A 40 0.01 1.99 -14.70
C ILE A 40 1.19 1.08 -14.41
N LEU A 41 0.91 -0.08 -13.83
CA LEU A 41 1.81 -1.24 -13.87
C LEU A 41 1.70 -1.91 -15.26
N GLN A 42 2.72 -2.64 -15.70
CA GLN A 42 2.68 -3.41 -16.95
C GLN A 42 1.50 -4.38 -16.98
N THR A 43 1.21 -5.02 -15.84
CA THR A 43 0.05 -5.91 -15.67
C THR A 43 -1.27 -5.18 -15.92
N ASN A 44 -1.42 -3.94 -15.44
CA ASN A 44 -2.61 -3.11 -15.70
C ASN A 44 -2.71 -2.70 -17.18
N THR A 45 -1.58 -2.47 -17.83
CA THR A 45 -1.50 -2.12 -19.27
C THR A 45 -1.91 -3.30 -20.17
N ALA A 46 -1.48 -4.52 -19.81
CA ALA A 46 -1.84 -5.74 -20.51
C ALA A 46 -3.36 -6.00 -20.50
N GLN A 47 -4.00 -5.77 -19.35
CA GLN A 47 -5.44 -5.94 -19.19
C GLN A 47 -6.24 -4.91 -20.00
N TYR A 48 -5.80 -3.64 -20.03
CA TYR A 48 -6.54 -2.56 -20.68
C TYR A 48 -6.44 -2.58 -22.22
N ASN A 49 -5.24 -2.82 -22.77
CA ASN A 49 -5.01 -2.66 -24.20
C ASN A 49 -5.45 -3.86 -25.05
N LYS A 50 -5.88 -4.99 -24.45
CA LYS A 50 -6.10 -6.29 -25.14
C LYS A 50 -4.90 -6.78 -25.98
N VAL A 51 -3.75 -6.11 -25.85
CA VAL A 51 -2.48 -6.50 -26.46
C VAL A 51 -1.79 -7.39 -25.44
N LYS A 52 -1.17 -8.47 -25.92
CA LYS A 52 -0.38 -9.38 -25.10
C LYS A 52 0.93 -8.68 -24.69
N VAL A 53 0.85 -7.79 -23.71
CA VAL A 53 2.02 -7.18 -23.07
C VAL A 53 2.57 -8.21 -22.08
N SER A 54 3.91 -8.35 -22.03
CA SER A 54 4.53 -9.23 -21.05
C SER A 54 4.16 -8.74 -19.65
N PRO A 55 3.65 -9.61 -18.75
CA PRO A 55 3.39 -9.20 -17.37
C PRO A 55 4.69 -8.96 -16.60
N THR A 56 5.85 -9.27 -17.17
CA THR A 56 7.16 -9.18 -16.51
C THR A 56 7.48 -7.78 -15.99
N CYS A 57 7.99 -7.69 -14.77
CA CYS A 57 8.48 -6.43 -14.22
C CYS A 57 9.65 -5.89 -15.05
N LEU A 58 9.51 -4.64 -15.51
CA LEU A 58 10.55 -4.00 -16.34
C LEU A 58 11.78 -3.58 -15.53
N MET A 59 11.65 -3.49 -14.21
CA MET A 59 12.76 -3.11 -13.33
C MET A 59 13.72 -4.28 -13.19
N CYS A 60 13.24 -5.42 -12.69
CA CYS A 60 14.08 -6.60 -12.42
C CYS A 60 14.12 -7.62 -13.55
N GLY A 61 13.16 -7.60 -14.48
CA GLY A 61 13.02 -8.64 -15.49
C GLY A 61 12.55 -10.00 -14.94
N ASN A 62 12.21 -10.08 -13.66
CA ASN A 62 11.94 -11.32 -12.93
C ASN A 62 10.51 -11.34 -12.39
N GLY A 63 9.70 -12.30 -12.86
CA GLY A 63 8.31 -12.48 -12.42
C GLY A 63 7.34 -11.40 -12.91
N ASP A 64 6.06 -11.56 -12.55
CA ASP A 64 4.99 -10.65 -12.96
C ASP A 64 5.00 -9.35 -12.11
N GLU A 65 4.80 -8.20 -12.75
CA GLU A 65 4.72 -6.89 -12.12
C GLU A 65 3.37 -6.68 -11.42
N THR A 66 3.16 -7.41 -10.35
CA THR A 66 2.03 -7.19 -9.45
C THR A 66 2.33 -6.05 -8.46
N LEU A 67 1.29 -5.52 -7.82
CA LEU A 67 1.46 -4.53 -6.76
C LEU A 67 2.32 -5.06 -5.61
N GLN A 68 2.10 -6.32 -5.22
CA GLN A 68 2.91 -7.00 -4.22
C GLN A 68 4.36 -7.12 -4.67
N HIS A 69 4.62 -7.50 -5.94
CA HIS A 69 5.98 -7.56 -6.46
C HIS A 69 6.66 -6.19 -6.39
N PHE A 70 5.99 -5.15 -6.89
CA PHE A 70 6.52 -3.80 -6.89
C PHE A 70 6.85 -3.29 -5.48
N LEU A 71 5.95 -3.50 -4.52
CA LEU A 71 6.10 -2.97 -3.16
C LEU A 71 6.98 -3.83 -2.26
N LEU A 72 7.00 -5.15 -2.43
CA LEU A 72 7.58 -6.08 -1.46
C LEU A 72 8.65 -7.02 -2.03
N ASP A 73 8.64 -7.35 -3.33
CA ASP A 73 9.47 -8.45 -3.87
C ASP A 73 10.54 -8.00 -4.88
N CYS A 74 10.38 -6.84 -5.54
CA CYS A 74 11.25 -6.43 -6.64
C CYS A 74 12.69 -6.19 -6.16
N GLU A 75 13.64 -7.02 -6.59
CA GLU A 75 15.04 -6.97 -6.14
C GLU A 75 15.74 -5.63 -6.42
N GLN A 76 15.40 -5.01 -7.55
CA GLN A 76 15.97 -3.72 -7.96
C GLN A 76 15.52 -2.56 -7.06
N LEU A 77 14.44 -2.77 -6.30
CA LEU A 77 13.90 -1.81 -5.35
C LEU A 77 14.26 -2.15 -3.90
N GLU A 78 15.01 -3.24 -3.64
CA GLU A 78 15.31 -3.71 -2.29
C GLU A 78 16.01 -2.65 -1.43
N GLY A 79 16.98 -1.92 -2.00
CA GLY A 79 17.70 -0.87 -1.27
C GLY A 79 16.78 0.23 -0.74
N THR A 80 15.84 0.71 -1.58
CA THR A 80 14.86 1.72 -1.19
C THR A 80 13.79 1.13 -0.26
N ARG A 81 13.31 -0.08 -0.55
CA ARG A 81 12.28 -0.78 0.23
C ARG A 81 12.75 -1.03 1.65
N LYS A 82 13.99 -1.51 1.84
CA LYS A 82 14.53 -1.84 3.16
C LYS A 82 14.50 -0.64 4.12
N ILE A 83 14.79 0.56 3.61
CA ILE A 83 14.68 1.80 4.41
C ILE A 83 13.23 2.01 4.87
N GLY A 84 12.28 1.93 3.94
CA GLY A 84 10.86 2.09 4.25
C GLY A 84 10.31 1.01 5.20
N ILE A 85 10.71 -0.25 5.01
CA ILE A 85 10.31 -1.37 5.86
C ILE A 85 10.88 -1.23 7.26
N ASN A 86 12.13 -0.78 7.42
CA ASN A 86 12.71 -0.54 8.74
C ASN A 86 11.95 0.55 9.48
N MET A 87 11.69 1.69 8.82
CA MET A 87 10.88 2.78 9.40
C MET A 87 9.47 2.29 9.78
N LEU A 88 8.87 1.47 8.92
CA LEU A 88 7.56 0.88 9.19
C LEU A 88 7.60 -0.06 10.40
N SER A 89 8.64 -0.89 10.52
CA SER A 89 8.82 -1.80 11.66
C SER A 89 8.90 -1.03 12.96
N GLU A 90 9.74 0.02 13.01
CA GLU A 90 9.90 0.88 14.18
C GLU A 90 8.56 1.51 14.60
N ILE A 91 7.82 2.11 13.66
CA ILE A 91 6.53 2.74 13.95
C ILE A 91 5.50 1.71 14.45
N ILE A 92 5.45 0.51 13.87
CA ILE A 92 4.48 -0.50 14.27
C ILE A 92 4.85 -1.10 15.62
N GLU A 93 6.13 -1.30 15.91
CA GLU A 93 6.62 -1.76 17.21
C GLU A 93 6.33 -0.76 18.34
N GLU A 94 6.35 0.54 18.04
CA GLU A 94 5.93 1.60 18.99
C GLU A 94 4.43 1.53 19.32
N ILE A 95 3.60 1.13 18.36
CA ILE A 95 2.13 1.10 18.50
C ILE A 95 1.65 -0.28 18.97
N HIS A 96 2.40 -1.34 18.65
CA HIS A 96 1.96 -2.72 18.80
C HIS A 96 3.15 -3.69 19.05
N PRO A 97 3.20 -4.41 20.20
CA PRO A 97 4.31 -5.31 20.56
C PRO A 97 4.62 -6.44 19.55
N LEU A 98 3.66 -6.87 18.74
CA LEU A 98 3.94 -7.86 17.67
C LEU A 98 4.71 -7.27 16.48
N GLY A 99 4.83 -5.95 16.34
CA GLY A 99 5.52 -5.33 15.21
C GLY A 99 4.97 -5.79 13.86
N LEU A 100 5.86 -6.05 12.90
CA LEU A 100 5.48 -6.60 11.58
C LEU A 100 4.91 -8.02 11.62
N SER A 101 5.09 -8.79 12.70
CA SER A 101 4.48 -10.12 12.82
C SER A 101 2.96 -10.10 12.95
N LEU A 102 2.38 -8.90 13.07
CA LEU A 102 0.95 -8.65 13.00
C LEU A 102 0.32 -9.03 11.64
N PHE A 103 1.10 -8.98 10.56
CA PHE A 103 0.63 -9.29 9.22
C PHE A 103 0.83 -10.78 8.92
N ASN A 104 -0.27 -11.52 8.89
CA ASN A 104 -0.25 -12.97 8.67
C ASN A 104 0.16 -13.33 7.23
N THR A 105 -0.11 -12.43 6.29
CA THR A 105 0.15 -12.63 4.86
C THR A 105 0.89 -11.43 4.25
N ARG A 106 1.52 -11.64 3.09
CA ARG A 106 2.16 -10.55 2.34
C ARG A 106 1.11 -9.60 1.77
N GLU A 107 -0.06 -10.12 1.47
CA GLU A 107 -1.23 -9.40 1.01
C GLU A 107 -1.69 -8.41 2.08
N ASP A 108 -1.72 -8.81 3.36
CA ASP A 108 -2.06 -7.91 4.48
C ASP A 108 -1.05 -6.78 4.60
N LEU A 109 0.25 -7.09 4.56
CA LEU A 109 1.30 -6.06 4.61
C LEU A 109 1.23 -5.12 3.40
N THR A 110 0.97 -5.67 2.21
CA THR A 110 0.77 -4.89 0.98
C THR A 110 -0.41 -3.94 1.17
N GLN A 111 -1.55 -4.44 1.65
CA GLN A 111 -2.75 -3.65 1.90
C GLN A 111 -2.50 -2.58 2.97
N PHE A 112 -1.72 -2.88 4.01
CA PHE A 112 -1.38 -1.92 5.06
C PHE A 112 -0.51 -0.77 4.56
N ILE A 113 0.54 -1.06 3.78
CA ILE A 113 1.40 -0.05 3.15
C ILE A 113 0.57 0.89 2.27
N MET A 114 -0.36 0.29 1.52
CA MET A 114 -1.27 0.97 0.62
C MET A 114 -2.28 1.85 1.37
N ASP A 115 -3.04 1.25 2.26
CA ASP A 115 -4.08 1.89 3.05
C ASP A 115 -4.23 1.20 4.41
N CYS A 116 -3.57 1.74 5.43
CA CYS A 116 -3.66 1.24 6.80
C CYS A 116 -5.04 1.44 7.44
N ALA A 117 -5.95 2.19 6.80
CA ALA A 117 -7.33 2.36 7.24
C ALA A 117 -8.31 1.42 6.50
N HIS A 118 -7.80 0.52 5.66
CA HIS A 118 -8.65 -0.36 4.86
C HIS A 118 -9.40 -1.36 5.76
N LYS A 119 -10.71 -1.50 5.51
CA LYS A 119 -11.62 -2.32 6.34
C LYS A 119 -11.27 -3.80 6.42
N THR A 120 -10.49 -4.34 5.49
CA THR A 120 -10.13 -5.76 5.44
C THR A 120 -8.88 -6.08 6.25
N LEU A 121 -8.21 -5.07 6.81
CA LEU A 121 -7.15 -5.27 7.77
C LEU A 121 -7.79 -5.67 9.11
N GLU A 122 -8.27 -6.91 9.18
CA GLU A 122 -8.63 -7.56 10.43
C GLU A 122 -7.35 -7.92 11.15
N VAL A 123 -6.74 -6.90 11.76
CA VAL A 123 -5.68 -7.14 12.72
C VAL A 123 -6.29 -8.00 13.82
N SER A 124 -5.83 -9.24 13.97
CA SER A 124 -6.34 -10.13 15.00
C SER A 124 -5.93 -9.59 16.36
N TYR A 125 -6.78 -8.77 16.96
CA TYR A 125 -6.63 -8.27 18.32
C TYR A 125 -6.93 -9.40 19.31
N ASN A 126 -6.04 -10.40 19.39
CA ASN A 126 -5.98 -11.27 20.55
C ASN A 126 -5.20 -10.55 21.66
N TYR A 127 -5.72 -9.40 22.14
CA TYR A 127 -5.21 -8.78 23.35
C TYR A 127 -6.01 -9.27 24.56
N PRO A 128 -5.33 -9.73 25.62
CA PRO A 128 -5.97 -10.00 26.91
C PRO A 128 -6.24 -8.72 27.74
N TYR A 129 -6.11 -7.52 27.17
CA TYR A 129 -6.32 -6.27 27.91
C TYR A 129 -7.70 -5.69 27.65
N ASP A 130 -8.55 -5.85 28.67
CA ASP A 130 -9.87 -5.25 28.78
C ASP A 130 -9.71 -3.74 28.96
N TYR A 131 -9.98 -2.95 27.91
CA TYR A 131 -9.93 -1.49 27.95
C TYR A 131 -11.12 -0.86 28.71
N ASN A 132 -11.98 -1.66 29.35
CA ASN A 132 -13.13 -1.18 30.12
C ASN A 132 -12.83 -0.90 31.60
N SER A 133 -11.57 -0.81 32.03
CA SER A 133 -11.22 -0.34 33.37
C SER A 133 -10.91 1.16 33.40
N VAL A 134 -11.91 2.00 33.12
CA VAL A 134 -11.96 3.41 33.58
C VAL A 134 -13.38 3.73 34.02
#